data_AF-B0CWK6-F1
#
_entry.id   AF-B0CWK6-F1
#
_cell.length_a   1.000
_cell.length_b   1.000
_cell.length_c   1.000
_cell.angle_alpha   90.00
_cell.angle_beta   90.00
_cell.angle_gamma   90.00
#
_symmetry.space_group_name_H-M   'P 1'
#
loop_
_entity.id
_entity.type
_entity.pdbx_description
1 polymer ?
#
loop_
_entity_poly.entity_id
_entity_poly.type
_entity_poly.pdbx_seq_one_letter_code
_entity_poly.pdbx_strand_id
1 'polypeptide(L)'
;MSHWAIPCDIWKTMEEEKEAKHRGQLTKKQHQQLLDFKTVTGPHNFTREAALHAVTKLIATNNQSLALADNLAFQNALVAMRPKSTTHDLPSSYDAKIHLHNEFTKHMKQLKKEITIRSSIFDASDNAEDLL
;
A
#
# COMPACT_ATOMS: atom_id res chain seq x y z
N MET A 1 -6.38 -14.42 -52.62
CA MET A 1 -7.48 -15.28 -52.13
C MET A 1 -7.58 -15.13 -50.62
N SER A 2 -8.67 -14.55 -50.14
CA SER A 2 -8.93 -14.19 -48.74
C SER A 2 -9.23 -15.45 -47.91
N HIS A 3 -8.30 -15.83 -47.03
CA HIS A 3 -8.31 -17.10 -46.29
C HIS A 3 -8.77 -16.95 -44.82
N TRP A 4 -9.55 -15.91 -44.51
CA TRP A 4 -10.01 -15.61 -43.15
C TRP A 4 -11.46 -15.13 -43.10
N ALA A 5 -12.38 -15.83 -43.77
CA ALA A 5 -13.81 -15.60 -43.57
C ALA A 5 -14.33 -16.61 -42.55
N ILE A 6 -14.71 -16.14 -41.37
CA ILE A 6 -15.43 -16.95 -40.39
C ILE A 6 -16.85 -17.18 -40.95
N PRO A 7 -17.31 -18.43 -41.09
CA PRO A 7 -18.68 -18.73 -41.52
C PRO A 7 -19.72 -18.00 -40.67
N CYS A 8 -20.77 -17.45 -41.30
CA CYS A 8 -21.76 -16.60 -40.65
C CYS A 8 -22.45 -17.25 -39.44
N ASP A 9 -22.68 -18.57 -39.49
CA ASP A 9 -23.29 -19.32 -38.40
C ASP A 9 -22.38 -19.34 -37.16
N ILE A 10 -21.07 -19.46 -37.38
CA ILE A 10 -20.06 -19.41 -36.32
C ILE A 10 -19.97 -18.00 -35.74
N TRP A 11 -19.99 -16.97 -36.58
CA TRP A 11 -20.02 -15.58 -36.11
C TRP A 11 -21.22 -15.33 -35.20
N LYS A 12 -22.41 -15.79 -35.60
CA LYS A 12 -23.65 -15.60 -34.85
C LYS A 12 -23.59 -16.25 -33.47
N THR A 13 -23.09 -17.49 -33.38
CA THR A 13 -22.88 -18.16 -32.08
C THR A 13 -21.85 -17.44 -31.20
N MET A 14 -20.77 -16.91 -31.79
CA MET A 14 -19.77 -16.11 -31.05
C MET A 14 -20.35 -14.80 -30.53
N GLU A 15 -21.24 -14.16 -31.29
CA GLU A 15 -21.93 -12.93 -30.90
C GLU A 15 -22.89 -13.18 -29.73
N GLU A 16 -23.71 -14.23 -29.84
CA GLU A 16 -24.64 -14.65 -28.78
C GLU A 16 -23.90 -15.02 -27.48
N GLU A 17 -22.77 -15.73 -27.57
CA GLU A 17 -21.91 -16.01 -26.42
C GLU A 17 -21.28 -14.76 -25.80
N LYS A 18 -20.84 -13.82 -26.63
CA LYS A 18 -20.23 -12.56 -26.17
C LYS A 18 -21.27 -11.70 -25.46
N GLU A 19 -22.48 -11.65 -25.99
CA GLU A 19 -23.61 -10.98 -25.35
C GLU A 19 -24.01 -11.66 -24.04
N ALA A 20 -24.06 -13.00 -23.99
CA ALA A 20 -24.35 -13.74 -22.75
C ALA A 20 -23.28 -13.47 -21.67
N LYS A 21 -22.00 -13.44 -22.05
CA LYS A 21 -20.89 -13.06 -21.16
C LYS A 21 -21.02 -11.61 -20.68
N HIS A 22 -21.39 -10.67 -21.55
CA HIS A 22 -21.60 -9.26 -21.19
C HIS A 22 -22.82 -9.08 -20.25
N ARG A 23 -23.94 -9.76 -20.52
CA ARG A 23 -25.13 -9.80 -19.66
C ARG A 23 -24.82 -10.38 -18.27
N GLY A 24 -24.01 -11.45 -18.20
CA GLY A 24 -23.52 -12.03 -16.94
C GLY A 24 -22.58 -11.11 -16.14
N GLN A 25 -21.82 -10.23 -16.81
CA GLN A 25 -20.99 -9.24 -16.13
C GLN A 25 -21.79 -8.03 -15.63
N LEU A 26 -22.77 -7.56 -16.40
CA LEU A 26 -23.68 -6.49 -16.00
C LEU A 26 -24.49 -6.85 -14.74
N THR A 27 -25.01 -8.08 -14.68
CA THR A 27 -25.80 -8.57 -13.53
C THR A 27 -24.95 -8.71 -12.26
N LYS A 28 -23.68 -9.13 -12.36
CA LYS A 28 -22.74 -9.12 -11.21
C LYS A 28 -22.46 -7.70 -10.69
N LYS A 29 -22.31 -6.73 -11.58
CA LYS A 29 -22.13 -5.31 -11.19
C LYS A 29 -23.38 -4.73 -10.55
N GLN A 30 -24.57 -5.05 -11.06
CA GLN A 30 -25.84 -4.60 -10.47
C GLN A 30 -26.10 -5.23 -9.10
N HIS A 31 -25.74 -6.49 -8.88
CA HIS A 31 -25.91 -7.13 -7.57
C HIS A 31 -25.03 -6.50 -6.48
N GLN A 32 -23.84 -6.00 -6.84
CA GLN A 32 -22.99 -5.22 -5.93
C GLN A 32 -23.54 -3.82 -5.60
N GLN A 33 -24.47 -3.29 -6.42
CA GLN A 33 -25.10 -1.97 -6.20
C GLN A 33 -26.34 -2.04 -5.28
N LEU A 34 -26.80 -3.24 -4.88
CA LEU A 34 -27.97 -3.39 -3.99
C LEU A 34 -27.68 -2.99 -2.54
N LEU A 35 -26.41 -2.84 -2.17
CA LEU A 35 -26.00 -2.39 -0.86
C LEU A 35 -25.54 -0.93 -1.00
N ASP A 36 -26.17 -0.01 -0.26
CA ASP A 36 -25.89 1.44 -0.23
C ASP A 36 -24.50 1.78 0.36
N PHE A 37 -23.46 1.07 -0.05
CA PHE A 37 -22.10 1.42 0.30
C PHE A 37 -21.69 2.65 -0.49
N LYS A 38 -21.57 3.77 0.22
CA LYS A 38 -20.87 4.94 -0.28
C LYS A 38 -19.48 4.50 -0.72
N THR A 39 -19.23 4.51 -2.03
CA THR A 39 -17.89 4.25 -2.56
C THR A 39 -16.99 5.37 -2.07
N VAL A 40 -16.19 5.07 -1.04
CA VAL A 40 -15.20 6.02 -0.53
C VAL A 40 -14.06 6.03 -1.54
N THR A 41 -14.10 7.00 -2.45
CA THR A 41 -12.98 7.33 -3.33
C THR A 41 -11.90 8.01 -2.50
N GLY A 42 -11.26 7.24 -1.61
CA GLY A 42 -10.06 7.69 -0.91
C GLY A 42 -8.87 7.73 -1.89
N PRO A 43 -7.80 8.49 -1.57
CA PRO A 43 -6.58 8.51 -2.36
C PRO A 43 -5.93 7.12 -2.30
N HIS A 44 -6.29 6.25 -3.25
CA HIS A 44 -5.85 4.87 -3.33
C HIS A 44 -4.58 4.74 -4.18
N ASN A 45 -3.64 5.67 -4.03
CA ASN A 45 -2.32 5.52 -4.62
C ASN A 45 -1.51 4.63 -3.67
N PHE A 46 -1.66 3.32 -3.85
CA PHE A 46 -0.78 2.35 -3.23
C PHE A 46 0.59 2.49 -3.90
N THR A 47 1.46 3.23 -3.24
CA THR A 47 2.86 3.36 -3.61
C THR A 47 3.68 2.29 -2.90
N ARG A 48 4.78 1.86 -3.52
CA ARG A 48 5.75 0.94 -2.91
C ARG A 48 6.21 1.44 -1.54
N GLU A 49 6.43 2.74 -1.41
CA GLU A 49 6.83 3.40 -0.16
C GLU A 49 5.77 3.25 0.93
N ALA A 50 4.48 3.45 0.60
CA ALA A 50 3.40 3.27 1.55
C ALA A 50 3.27 1.81 2.02
N ALA A 51 3.45 0.85 1.10
CA ALA A 51 3.48 -0.57 1.43
C ALA A 51 4.65 -0.91 2.36
N LEU A 52 5.85 -0.44 2.04
CA LEU A 52 7.04 -0.60 2.87
C LEU A 52 6.85 0.00 4.27
N HIS A 53 6.31 1.22 4.35
CA HIS A 53 6.02 1.87 5.63
C HIS A 53 4.99 1.08 6.45
N ALA A 54 3.90 0.62 5.82
CA ALA A 54 2.86 -0.15 6.51
C ALA A 54 3.38 -1.51 7.03
N VAL A 55 4.14 -2.25 6.21
CA VAL A 55 4.73 -3.53 6.62
C VAL A 55 5.78 -3.32 7.70
N THR A 56 6.64 -2.30 7.58
CA THR A 56 7.64 -2.00 8.60
C THR A 56 6.98 -1.63 9.93
N LYS A 57 5.90 -0.83 9.88
CA LYS A 57 5.11 -0.47 11.06
C LYS A 57 4.50 -1.71 11.71
N LEU A 58 3.87 -2.59 10.92
CA LEU A 58 3.31 -3.86 11.41
C LEU A 58 4.37 -4.69 12.15
N ILE A 59 5.55 -4.84 11.55
CA ILE A 59 6.66 -5.61 12.12
C ILE A 59 7.10 -5.00 13.46
N ALA A 60 7.31 -3.68 13.50
CA ALA A 60 7.78 -2.98 14.68
C ALA A 60 6.76 -2.97 15.81
N THR A 61 5.47 -2.71 15.52
CA THR A 61 4.43 -2.60 16.57
C THR A 61 4.06 -3.96 17.16
N ASN A 62 4.11 -5.02 16.36
CA ASN A 62 3.74 -6.37 16.81
C ASN A 62 4.95 -7.23 17.19
N ASN A 63 6.15 -6.65 17.27
CA ASN A 63 7.40 -7.35 17.56
C ASN A 63 7.60 -8.61 16.71
N GLN A 64 7.32 -8.51 15.41
CA GLN A 64 7.45 -9.63 14.48
C GLN A 64 8.88 -9.72 13.95
N SER A 65 9.26 -10.90 13.44
CA SER A 65 10.55 -11.06 12.76
C SER A 65 10.55 -10.27 11.44
N LEU A 66 11.70 -9.66 11.10
CA LEU A 66 11.91 -9.03 9.79
C LEU A 66 11.68 -10.02 8.64
N ALA A 67 11.95 -11.31 8.87
CA ALA A 67 11.73 -12.39 7.90
C ALA A 67 10.25 -12.55 7.49
N LEU A 68 9.31 -11.94 8.21
CA LEU A 68 7.91 -11.90 7.79
C LEU A 68 7.74 -11.24 6.42
N ALA A 69 8.54 -10.22 6.08
CA ALA A 69 8.45 -9.54 4.80
C ALA A 69 8.81 -10.46 3.62
N ASP A 70 9.72 -11.42 3.82
CA ASP A 70 10.10 -12.44 2.82
C ASP A 70 9.23 -13.71 2.88
N ASN A 71 8.28 -13.78 3.81
CA ASN A 71 7.42 -14.94 3.94
C ASN A 71 6.46 -15.04 2.74
N LEU A 72 6.51 -16.15 2.00
CA LEU A 72 5.68 -16.38 0.81
C LEU A 72 4.18 -16.32 1.11
N ALA A 73 3.72 -16.85 2.24
CA ALA A 73 2.30 -16.79 2.59
C ALA A 73 1.85 -15.35 2.87
N PHE A 74 2.70 -14.57 3.54
CA PHE A 74 2.46 -13.15 3.79
C PHE A 74 2.46 -12.33 2.49
N GLN A 75 3.45 -12.53 1.61
CA GLN A 75 3.49 -11.90 0.30
C GLN A 75 2.28 -12.28 -0.57
N ASN A 76 1.88 -13.56 -0.56
CA ASN A 76 0.67 -14.01 -1.25
C ASN A 76 -0.58 -13.33 -0.69
N ALA A 77 -0.66 -13.12 0.62
CA ALA A 77 -1.76 -12.37 1.23
C ALA A 77 -1.75 -10.90 0.77
N LEU A 78 -0.58 -10.25 0.70
CA LEU A 78 -0.45 -8.89 0.14
C LEU A 78 -0.91 -8.82 -1.33
N VAL A 79 -0.52 -9.80 -2.14
CA VAL A 79 -0.94 -9.92 -3.55
C VAL A 79 -2.42 -10.23 -3.67
N ALA A 80 -3.00 -11.08 -2.80
CA ALA A 80 -4.42 -11.39 -2.80
C ALA A 80 -5.27 -10.16 -2.41
N MET A 81 -4.81 -9.37 -1.44
CA MET A 81 -5.43 -8.09 -1.09
C MET A 81 -5.32 -7.06 -2.22
N ARG A 82 -4.31 -7.18 -3.09
CA ARG A 82 -4.12 -6.29 -4.24
C ARG A 82 -3.52 -7.02 -5.45
N PRO A 83 -4.36 -7.62 -6.31
CA PRO A 83 -3.90 -8.47 -7.41
C PRO A 83 -3.03 -7.79 -8.47
N LYS A 84 -2.98 -6.45 -8.48
CA LYS A 84 -2.16 -5.65 -9.41
C LYS A 84 -0.77 -5.30 -8.86
N SER A 85 -0.45 -5.70 -7.64
CA SER A 85 0.89 -5.47 -7.08
C SER A 85 1.91 -6.34 -7.81
N THR A 86 3.01 -5.73 -8.23
CA THR A 86 4.14 -6.44 -8.83
C THR A 86 5.10 -6.93 -7.74
N THR A 87 5.99 -7.85 -8.08
CA THR A 87 7.04 -8.32 -7.16
C THR A 87 7.94 -7.19 -6.67
N HIS A 88 8.15 -6.15 -7.46
CA HIS A 88 8.94 -4.97 -7.05
C HIS A 88 8.22 -4.08 -6.03
N ASP A 89 6.89 -4.16 -5.96
CA ASP A 89 6.08 -3.42 -4.99
C ASP A 89 6.05 -4.08 -3.61
N LEU A 90 6.45 -5.35 -3.52
CA LEU A 90 6.48 -6.10 -2.28
C LEU A 90 7.77 -5.78 -1.50
N PRO A 91 7.65 -5.44 -0.21
CA PRO A 91 8.83 -5.19 0.62
C PRO A 91 9.55 -6.51 0.92
N SER A 92 10.87 -6.49 0.80
CA SER A 92 11.72 -7.56 1.33
C SER A 92 12.11 -7.33 2.79
N SER A 93 12.65 -8.34 3.46
CA SER A 93 13.22 -8.17 4.81
C SER A 93 14.34 -7.11 4.82
N TYR A 94 15.10 -7.03 3.74
CA TYR A 94 16.15 -6.04 3.58
C TYR A 94 15.57 -4.62 3.51
N ASP A 95 14.54 -4.41 2.68
CA ASP A 95 13.86 -3.12 2.59
C ASP A 95 13.30 -2.68 3.96
N ALA A 96 12.63 -3.60 4.66
CA ALA A 96 12.06 -3.33 5.98
C ALA A 96 13.14 -2.96 7.01
N LYS A 97 14.27 -3.68 7.01
CA LYS A 97 15.41 -3.40 7.89
C LYS A 97 16.00 -2.01 7.65
N ILE A 98 16.27 -1.68 6.39
CA ILE A 98 16.85 -0.38 6.02
C ILE A 98 15.88 0.75 6.34
N HIS A 99 14.61 0.59 6.01
CA HIS A 99 13.57 1.57 6.32
C HIS A 99 13.46 1.83 7.82
N LEU A 100 13.41 0.77 8.64
CA LEU A 100 13.37 0.88 10.10
C LEU A 100 14.61 1.58 10.66
N HIS A 101 15.80 1.22 10.18
CA HIS A 101 17.05 1.86 10.61
C HIS A 101 17.08 3.36 10.27
N ASN A 102 16.62 3.72 9.08
CA ASN A 102 16.57 5.11 8.63
C ASN A 102 15.58 5.94 9.46
N GLU A 103 14.37 5.41 9.68
CA GLU A 103 13.36 6.06 10.52
C GLU A 103 13.84 6.21 11.97
N PHE A 104 14.48 5.18 12.54
CA PHE A 104 15.10 5.26 13.86
C PHE A 104 16.18 6.34 13.92
N THR A 105 17.10 6.37 12.97
CA THR A 105 18.19 7.35 12.92
C THR A 105 17.65 8.77 12.78
N LYS A 106 16.61 8.96 11.94
CA LYS A 106 15.92 10.23 11.76
C LYS A 106 15.27 10.68 13.07
N HIS A 107 14.56 9.77 13.76
CA HIS A 107 13.95 10.07 15.05
C HIS A 107 14.99 10.44 16.11
N MET A 108 16.09 9.70 16.23
CA MET A 108 17.16 9.99 17.17
C MET A 108 17.83 11.34 16.91
N LYS A 109 18.05 11.70 15.63
CA LYS A 109 18.58 13.02 15.25
C LYS A 109 17.61 14.14 15.64
N GLN A 110 16.32 13.93 15.39
CA GLN A 110 15.28 14.90 15.74
C GLN A 110 15.18 15.08 17.26
N LEU A 111 15.15 13.97 18.01
CA LEU A 111 15.09 13.98 19.48
C LEU A 111 16.29 14.72 20.09
N LYS A 112 17.50 14.48 19.58
CA LYS A 112 18.70 15.23 20.02
C LYS A 112 18.54 16.74 19.82
N LYS A 113 18.05 17.17 18.65
CA LYS A 113 17.81 18.59 18.37
C LYS A 113 16.80 19.18 19.33
N GLU A 114 15.70 18.49 19.59
CA GLU A 114 14.65 18.95 20.51
C GLU A 114 15.16 19.09 21.94
N ILE A 115 15.99 18.15 22.42
CA ILE A 115 16.61 18.23 23.75
C ILE A 115 17.58 19.41 23.82
N THR A 116 18.44 19.61 22.81
CA THR A 116 19.38 20.74 22.78
C THR A 116 18.68 22.09 22.77
N ILE A 117 17.62 22.25 21.95
CA ILE A 117 16.84 23.50 21.91
C ILE A 117 16.24 23.80 23.28
N ARG A 118 15.64 22.80 23.94
CA ARG A 118 15.06 22.97 25.27
C ARG A 118 16.10 23.36 26.33
N SER A 119 17.30 22.77 26.28
CA SER A 119 18.41 23.15 27.16
C SER A 119 18.77 24.62 26.97
N SER A 120 18.97 25.06 25.72
CA SER A 120 19.38 26.44 25.44
C SER A 120 18.34 27.50 25.82
N ILE A 121 17.05 27.16 25.75
CA ILE A 121 15.96 28.05 26.19
C ILE A 121 15.96 28.17 27.71
N PHE A 122 16.19 27.06 28.42
CA PHE A 122 16.29 27.06 29.89
C PHE A 122 17.47 27.92 30.36
N ASP A 123 18.64 27.74 29.75
CA ASP A 123 19.84 28.53 30.07
C ASP A 123 19.63 30.02 29.79
N ALA A 124 18.89 30.39 28.73
CA ALA A 124 18.60 31.80 28.43
C ALA A 124 17.58 32.44 29.38
N SER A 125 16.69 31.64 29.99
CA SER A 125 15.70 32.11 30.98
C SER A 125 16.35 32.43 32.33
N ASP A 126 17.24 31.56 32.80
CA ASP A 126 17.97 31.77 34.07
C ASP A 126 18.87 33.02 34.00
N ASN A 127 19.48 33.29 32.84
CA ASN A 127 20.31 34.49 32.63
C ASN A 127 19.51 35.80 32.50
N ALA A 128 18.19 35.73 32.33
CA ALA A 128 17.32 36.92 32.22
C ALA A 128 16.75 37.37 33.58
N GLU A 129 16.71 36.48 34.58
CA GLU A 129 16.26 36.80 35.94
C GLU A 129 17.36 37.47 36.78
N ASP A 130 18.64 37.32 36.43
CA ASP A 130 19.79 37.94 37.13
C ASP A 130 20.06 39.41 36.73
N LEU A 131 19.22 40.03 35.89
CA LEU A 131 19.37 41.42 35.41
C LEU A 131 18.26 42.39 35.90
N LEU A 132 17.48 42.00 36.90
CA LEU A 132 16.50 42.84 37.62
C LEU A 132 16.85 42.95 39.10
#